data_AF-A0A367J1B0-F1
#
_entry.id   AF-A0A367J1B0-F1
#
_cell.length_a   1.000
_cell.length_b   1.000
_cell.length_c   1.000
_cell.angle_alpha   90.00
_cell.angle_beta   90.00
_cell.angle_gamma   90.00
#
_symmetry.space_group_name_H-M   'P 1'
#
loop_
_entity.id
_entity.type
_entity.pdbx_description
1 polymer ?
#
loop_
_entity_poly.entity_id
_entity_poly.type
_entity_poly.pdbx_seq_one_letter_code
_entity_poly.pdbx_strand_id
1 'polypeptide(L)' 'MANEFKVLVYMTAILGTGYGLMKYTVPDEEQIKKRLDPALRREYDKIKATNREKGQQMMDLMREAAESDKPAWEIANQRK' A
#
# COMPACT_ATOMS: atom_id res chain seq x y z
N MET A 1 -14.77 -35.89 10.96
CA MET A 1 -13.78 -35.69 12.03
C MET A 1 -12.32 -35.84 11.54
N ALA A 2 -11.80 -37.04 11.24
CA ALA A 2 -10.37 -37.21 10.94
C ALA A 2 -9.89 -36.61 9.61
N ASN A 3 -10.73 -36.61 8.56
CA ASN A 3 -10.38 -36.03 7.26
C ASN A 3 -10.45 -34.50 7.24
N GLU A 4 -11.38 -33.90 7.97
CA GLU A 4 -11.51 -32.42 8.05
C GLU A 4 -10.27 -31.80 8.70
N PHE A 5 -9.76 -32.43 9.76
CA PHE A 5 -8.52 -32.01 10.42
C PHE A 5 -7.31 -32.08 9.46
N LYS A 6 -7.20 -33.15 8.68
CA LYS A 6 -6.13 -33.28 7.67
C LYS A 6 -6.20 -32.17 6.62
N VAL A 7 -7.39 -31.83 6.14
CA VAL A 7 -7.58 -30.75 5.16
C VAL A 7 -7.13 -29.41 5.75
N LEU A 8 -7.51 -29.09 6.99
CA LEU A 8 -7.08 -27.86 7.66
C LEU A 8 -5.55 -27.78 7.82
N VAL A 9 -4.92 -28.89 8.18
CA VAL A 9 -3.46 -28.97 8.29
C VAL A 9 -2.78 -28.77 6.93
N TYR A 10 -3.25 -29.43 5.87
CA TYR A 10 -2.69 -29.26 4.53
C TYR A 10 -2.89 -27.84 4.00
N MET A 11 -4.06 -27.23 4.19
CA MET A 11 -4.28 -25.84 3.77
C MET A 11 -3.35 -24.86 4.50
N THR A 12 -3.22 -25.01 5.82
CA THR A 12 -2.33 -24.16 6.61
C THR A 12 -0.87 -24.34 6.20
N ALA A 13 -0.46 -25.58 5.93
CA ALA A 13 0.90 -25.89 5.47
C ALA A 13 1.18 -25.27 4.09
N ILE A 14 0.24 -25.37 3.14
CA ILE A 14 0.39 -24.79 1.79
C ILE A 14 0.48 -23.26 1.88
N LEU A 15 -0.44 -22.63 2.60
CA LEU A 15 -0.45 -21.17 2.76
C LEU A 15 0.80 -20.66 3.49
N GLY A 16 1.19 -21.34 4.57
CA GLY A 16 2.41 -21.01 5.33
C GLY A 16 3.67 -21.17 4.50
N THR A 17 3.75 -22.23 3.68
CA THR A 17 4.89 -22.45 2.77
C THR A 17 4.93 -21.40 1.68
N GLY A 18 3.79 -21.05 1.07
CA GLY A 18 3.69 -20.00 0.06
C GLY A 18 4.13 -18.64 0.61
N TYR A 19 3.65 -18.26 1.79
CA TYR A 19 4.07 -17.02 2.45
C TYR A 19 5.57 -17.03 2.82
N GLY A 20 6.08 -18.16 3.33
CA GLY A 20 7.49 -18.34 3.63
C GLY A 20 8.38 -18.17 2.40
N LEU A 21 8.00 -18.78 1.28
CA LEU A 21 8.70 -18.63 -0.01
C LEU A 21 8.64 -17.21 -0.53
N MET A 22 7.50 -16.52 -0.43
CA MET A 22 7.38 -15.12 -0.80
C MET A 22 8.34 -14.24 0.01
N LYS A 23 8.37 -14.43 1.34
CA LYS A 23 9.25 -13.68 2.24
C LYS A 23 10.74 -13.99 2.02
N TYR A 24 11.06 -15.20 1.57
CA TYR A 24 12.44 -15.59 1.30
C TYR A 24 12.95 -15.13 -0.07
N THR A 25 12.12 -15.21 -1.10
CA THR A 25 12.53 -14.90 -2.49
C THR A 25 12.45 -13.41 -2.82
N VAL A 26 11.54 -12.67 -2.19
CA VAL A 26 11.37 -11.24 -2.42
C VAL A 26 12.13 -10.46 -1.33
N PRO A 27 13.09 -9.58 -1.69
CA PRO A 27 13.81 -8.78 -0.71
C PRO A 27 12.87 -7.79 -0.01
N ASP A 28 13.08 -7.59 1.29
CA ASP A 28 12.34 -6.61 2.09
C ASP A 28 12.64 -5.17 1.64
N GLU A 29 11.74 -4.22 1.93
CA GLU A 29 11.87 -2.82 1.49
C GLU A 29 13.20 -2.18 1.91
N GLU A 30 13.72 -2.51 3.08
CA GLU A 30 15.02 -2.02 3.54
C GLU A 30 16.19 -2.62 2.76
N GLN A 31 16.07 -3.88 2.36
CA GLN A 31 17.07 -4.54 1.51
C GLN A 31 17.03 -3.97 0.09
N ILE A 32 15.84 -3.69 -0.42
CA ILE A 32 15.64 -2.98 -1.69
C ILE A 32 16.29 -1.60 -1.62
N LYS A 33 16.01 -0.79 -0.57
CA LYS A 33 16.66 0.52 -0.36
C LYS A 33 18.17 0.40 -0.27
N LYS A 34 18.70 -0.60 0.44
CA LYS A 34 20.16 -0.84 0.55
C LYS A 34 20.81 -1.19 -0.78
N ARG A 35 20.12 -1.96 -1.64
CA ARG A 35 20.55 -2.31 -2.99
C ARG A 35 20.34 -1.19 -4.02
N LEU A 36 19.44 -0.24 -3.73
CA LEU A 36 19.19 0.92 -4.56
C LEU A 36 20.35 1.91 -4.49
N ASP A 37 20.81 2.34 -5.66
CA ASP A 37 21.78 3.41 -5.86
C ASP A 37 21.32 4.70 -5.15
N PRO A 38 22.23 5.49 -4.53
CA PRO A 38 21.90 6.74 -3.84
C PRO A 38 21.07 7.73 -4.67
N ALA A 39 21.15 7.71 -6.01
CA ALA A 39 20.29 8.51 -6.88
C ALA A 39 18.81 8.10 -6.77
N LEU A 40 18.53 6.80 -6.79
CA LEU A 40 17.16 6.25 -6.77
C LEU A 40 16.48 6.43 -5.40
N ARG A 41 17.26 6.48 -4.31
CA ARG A 41 16.73 6.81 -2.97
C ARG A 41 16.16 8.22 -2.92
N ARG A 42 16.87 9.20 -3.48
CA ARG A 42 16.42 10.59 -3.53
C ARG A 42 15.14 10.74 -4.34
N GLU A 43 15.01 9.97 -5.42
CA GLU A 43 13.80 9.96 -6.24
C GLU A 43 12.62 9.31 -5.50
N TYR A 44 12.84 8.17 -4.84
CA TYR A 44 11.83 7.53 -3.99
C TYR A 44 11.35 8.46 -2.87
N ASP A 45 12.26 9.15 -2.17
CA ASP A 45 11.90 10.08 -1.10
C ASP A 45 11.11 11.28 -1.62
N LYS A 46 11.49 11.83 -2.79
CA LYS A 46 10.74 12.88 -3.47
C LYS A 46 9.33 12.42 -3.84
N ILE A 47 9.20 11.26 -4.50
CA ILE A 47 7.90 10.71 -4.90
C ILE A 47 7.03 10.42 -3.68
N LYS A 48 7.62 9.87 -2.61
CA LYS A 48 6.92 9.58 -1.36
C LYS A 48 6.40 10.86 -0.70
N ALA A 49 7.19 11.92 -0.66
CA ALA A 49 6.76 13.23 -0.16
C ALA A 49 5.61 13.79 -0.99
N THR A 50 5.75 13.83 -2.32
CA THR A 50 4.70 14.31 -3.24
C THR A 50 3.42 13.50 -3.12
N ASN A 51 3.50 12.18 -2.96
CA ASN A 51 2.33 11.33 -2.80
C ASN A 51 1.61 11.56 -1.46
N ARG A 52 2.36 11.83 -0.38
CA ARG A 52 1.77 12.22 0.91
C ARG A 52 1.03 13.55 0.81
N GLU A 53 1.62 14.54 0.15
CA GLU A 53 0.99 15.84 -0.08
C GLU A 53 -0.28 15.72 -0.91
N LYS A 54 -0.25 14.97 -2.02
CA LYS A 54 -1.44 14.68 -2.84
C LYS A 54 -2.53 13.95 -2.06
N GLY A 55 -2.14 12.99 -1.21
CA GLY A 55 -3.05 12.27 -0.35
C GLY A 55 -3.73 13.19 0.66
N GLN A 56 -2.98 14.08 1.29
CA GLN A 56 -3.52 15.09 2.21
C GLN A 56 -4.50 16.03 1.52
N GLN A 57 -4.14 16.57 0.34
CA GLN A 57 -5.03 17.42 -0.44
C GLN A 57 -6.33 16.70 -0.84
N MET A 58 -6.24 15.41 -1.20
CA MET A 58 -7.42 14.60 -1.49
C MET A 58 -8.29 14.41 -0.25
N MET A 59 -7.69 14.15 0.91
CA MET A 59 -8.43 14.01 2.17
C MET A 59 -9.10 15.33 2.57
N ASP A 60 -8.44 16.46 2.36
CA ASP A 60 -9.01 17.79 2.61
C ASP A 60 -10.21 18.07 1.69
N LEU A 61 -10.09 17.73 0.40
CA LEU A 61 -11.20 17.81 -0.56
C LEU A 61 -12.38 16.91 -0.16
N MET A 62 -12.09 15.68 0.29
CA MET A 62 -13.13 14.76 0.76
C MET A 62 -13.81 15.28 2.02
N ARG A 63 -13.06 15.93 2.93
CA ARG A 63 -13.61 16.54 4.14
C ARG A 63 -14.50 17.74 3.81
N GLU A 64 -14.06 18.61 2.91
CA GLU A 64 -14.85 19.75 2.42
C GLU A 64 -16.12 19.27 1.68
N ALA A 65 -16.01 18.18 0.91
CA ALA A 65 -17.16 17.53 0.27
C ALA A 65 -18.09 16.79 1.23
N ALA A 66 -17.62 16.37 2.40
CA ALA A 66 -18.46 15.78 3.43
C ALA A 66 -19.21 16.85 4.24
N GLU A 67 -18.60 18.03 4.40
CA GLU A 67 -19.19 19.18 5.07
C GLU A 67 -20.13 19.99 4.13
N SER A 68 -19.98 19.83 2.82
CA SER A 68 -20.77 20.47 1.78
C SER A 68 -21.78 19.50 1.14
N ASP A 69 -22.96 19.97 0.77
CA ASP A 69 -23.98 19.18 0.05
C ASP A 69 -23.61 18.92 -1.43
N LYS A 70 -22.39 19.34 -1.84
CA LYS A 70 -21.89 19.25 -3.21
C LYS A 70 -20.87 18.12 -3.36
N PRO A 71 -20.91 17.37 -4.48
CA PRO A 71 -20.01 16.26 -4.69
C PRO A 71 -18.54 16.71 -4.85
N ALA A 72 -17.61 15.84 -4.42
CA ALA A 72 -16.18 16.15 -4.36
C ALA A 72 -15.55 16.58 -5.71
N TRP A 73 -16.06 16.11 -6.85
CA TRP A 73 -15.56 16.51 -8.17
C TRP A 73 -15.91 17.95 -8.56
N GLU A 74 -17.02 18.51 -8.04
CA GLU A 74 -17.36 19.92 -8.27
C GLU A 74 -16.47 20.85 -7.44
N ILE A 75 -16.16 20.46 -6.20
CA ILE A 75 -15.26 21.19 -5.30
C ILE A 75 -13.82 21.17 -5.85
N ALA A 76 -13.36 20.02 -6.33
CA ALA A 76 -12.06 19.89 -6.98
C ALA A 76 -11.92 20.76 -8.24
N ASN A 77 -13.02 20.98 -9.00
CA ASN A 77 -13.00 21.82 -10.20
C ASN A 77 -13.02 23.32 -9.88
N GLN A 78 -13.49 23.73 -8.70
CA GLN A 78 -13.50 25.12 -8.24
C GLN A 78 -12.15 25.58 -7.66
N ARG A 79 -11.27 24.65 -7.25
CA ARG A 79 -9.92 24.95 -6.71
C ARG A 79 -8.81 25.01 -7.79
N LYS A 80 -9.12 24.77 -9.06
CA LYS A 80 -8.18 24.86 -10.19
C LYS A 80 -7.97 26.31 -10.63
#